data_AF-A0A0H3HT84-F1
#
_entry.id   AF-A0A0H3HT84-F1
#
_cell.length_a   1.000
_cell.length_b   1.000
_cell.length_c   1.000
_cell.angle_alpha   90.00
_cell.angle_beta   90.00
_cell.angle_gamma   90.00
#
_symmetry.space_group_name_H-M   'P 1'
#
loop_
_entity.id
_entity.type
_entity.pdbx_description
1 polymer ?
#
loop_
_entity_poly.entity_id
_entity_poly.type
_entity_poly.pdbx_seq_one_letter_code
_entity_poly.pdbx_strand_id
1 'polypeptide(L)'
;MRIKITAFVLQGLVTGFAGVMLTSRMSLGDPKTSVGLELGVISACVPGGVATISGVLVGVLIMGSGQDAMSLLNVPTFYQYLIRGGLLLLSVRFDPYRRNRRRAMRG
;
A
#
# COMPACT_ATOMS: atom_id res chain seq x y z
N MET A 1 16.08 13.84 -18.68
CA MET A 1 16.64 13.95 -17.32
C MET A 1 15.75 14.79 -16.37
N ARG A 2 15.28 15.97 -16.78
CA ARG A 2 14.48 16.90 -15.94
C ARG A 2 13.23 16.27 -15.30
N ILE A 3 12.49 15.44 -16.04
CA ILE A 3 11.25 14.79 -15.57
C ILE A 3 11.51 13.82 -14.39
N LYS A 4 12.66 13.13 -14.39
CA LYS A 4 13.04 12.23 -13.27
C LYS A 4 13.37 13.03 -12.01
N ILE A 5 14.03 14.18 -12.17
CA ILE A 5 14.42 15.04 -11.06
C ILE A 5 13.18 15.67 -10.43
N THR A 6 12.25 16.22 -11.22
CA THR A 6 11.01 16.79 -10.70
C THR A 6 10.14 15.74 -10.02
N ALA A 7 10.04 14.53 -10.58
CA ALA A 7 9.31 13.43 -9.95
C ALA A 7 9.92 13.02 -8.60
N PHE A 8 11.26 12.95 -8.50
CA PHE A 8 11.95 12.59 -7.26
C PHE A 8 11.75 13.65 -6.16
N VAL A 9 11.84 14.94 -6.51
CA VAL A 9 11.59 16.04 -5.57
C VAL A 9 10.14 16.02 -5.07
N LEU A 10 9.17 15.84 -5.98
CA LEU A 10 7.76 15.73 -5.60
C LEU A 10 7.50 14.52 -4.69
N GLN A 11 8.08 13.36 -4.99
CA GLN A 11 7.94 12.17 -4.16
C GLN A 11 8.55 12.37 -2.76
N GLY A 12 9.73 13.00 -2.68
CA GLY A 12 10.37 13.32 -1.41
C GLY A 12 9.54 14.27 -0.56
N LEU A 13 8.96 15.31 -1.18
CA LEU A 13 8.09 16.28 -0.49
C LEU A 13 6.84 15.60 0.07
N VAL A 14 6.14 14.79 -0.73
CA VAL A 14 4.94 14.07 -0.31
C VAL A 14 5.26 13.05 0.80
N THR A 15 6.38 12.34 0.70
CA THR A 15 6.80 11.36 1.72
C THR A 15 7.14 12.03 3.04
N GLY A 16 7.87 13.15 3.00
CA GLY A 16 8.18 13.94 4.19
C GLY A 16 6.92 14.47 4.88
N PHE A 17 5.97 15.00 4.10
CA PHE A 17 4.69 15.49 4.62
C PHE A 17 3.85 14.36 5.25
N ALA A 18 3.76 13.20 4.58
CA ALA A 18 3.08 12.03 5.10
C ALA A 18 3.71 11.50 6.41
N GLY A 19 5.04 11.54 6.51
CA GLY A 19 5.77 11.18 7.72
C GLY A 19 5.43 12.09 8.91
N VAL A 20 5.37 13.41 8.70
CA VAL A 20 4.96 14.37 9.74
C VAL A 20 3.52 14.12 10.19
N MET A 21 2.61 13.84 9.26
CA MET A 21 1.22 13.49 9.60
C MET A 21 1.14 12.19 10.42
N LEU A 22 1.91 11.17 10.05
CA LEU A 22 1.91 9.89 10.76
C LEU A 22 2.45 10.04 12.19
N THR A 23 3.54 10.81 12.36
CA THR A 23 4.10 11.16 13.68
C THR A 23 3.09 11.93 14.53
N SER A 24 2.33 12.86 13.94
CA SER A 24 1.29 13.61 14.66
C SER A 24 0.15 12.72 15.16
N ARG A 25 -0.12 11.57 14.53
CA ARG A 25 -1.12 10.60 15.00
C ARG A 25 -0.57 9.65 16.06
N MET A 26 0.75 9.54 16.19
CA MET A 26 1.41 8.74 17.23
C MET A 26 1.54 9.54 18.54
N SER A 27 0.44 9.65 19.30
CA SER A 27 0.43 10.34 20.61
C SER A 27 1.22 9.63 21.71
N LEU A 28 1.43 8.33 21.59
CA LEU A 28 2.27 7.52 22.46
C LEU A 28 3.21 6.78 21.51
N GLY A 29 4.52 6.87 21.75
CA GLY A 29 5.55 6.21 20.94
C GLY A 29 5.48 4.69 21.09
N ASP A 30 4.37 4.10 20.66
CA ASP A 30 4.10 2.69 20.71
C ASP A 30 4.71 2.06 19.45
N PRO A 31 5.89 1.42 19.56
CA PRO A 31 6.66 0.96 18.40
C PRO A 31 5.89 -0.06 17.57
N LYS A 32 4.86 -0.70 18.17
CA LYS A 32 3.95 -1.65 17.52
C LYS A 32 3.20 -1.04 16.34
N THR A 33 3.01 0.27 16.33
CA THR A 33 2.27 0.99 15.28
C THR A 33 3.08 1.11 13.98
N SER A 34 4.41 1.09 14.07
CA SER A 34 5.30 1.12 12.90
C SER A 34 5.60 -0.27 12.34
N VAL A 35 5.51 -1.31 13.17
CA VAL A 35 5.70 -2.69 12.70
C VAL A 35 4.54 -3.03 11.76
N GLY A 36 4.86 -3.53 10.57
CA GLY A 36 3.86 -4.00 9.59
C GLY A 36 3.29 -2.95 8.65
N LEU A 37 3.66 -1.68 8.84
CA LEU A 37 3.30 -0.60 7.92
C LEU A 37 3.89 -0.84 6.52
N GLU A 38 5.16 -1.27 6.45
CA GLU A 38 5.83 -1.64 5.21
C GLU A 38 5.04 -2.72 4.44
N LEU A 39 4.66 -3.79 5.15
CA LEU A 39 3.88 -4.89 4.57
C LEU A 39 2.49 -4.42 4.13
N GLY A 40 1.86 -3.53 4.90
CA GLY A 40 0.58 -2.92 4.55
C GLY A 40 0.65 -2.09 3.27
N VAL A 41 1.70 -1.27 3.11
CA VAL A 41 1.94 -0.46 1.91
C VAL A 41 2.15 -1.34 0.68
N ILE A 42 2.95 -2.40 0.81
CA ILE A 42 3.19 -3.35 -0.30
C ILE A 42 1.88 -4.08 -0.65
N SER A 43 1.13 -4.54 0.35
CA SER A 43 -0.15 -5.22 0.16
C SER A 43 -1.23 -4.32 -0.45
N ALA A 44 -1.16 -2.99 -0.28
CA ALA A 44 -2.09 -2.06 -0.91
C ALA A 44 -1.74 -1.81 -2.39
N CYS A 45 -0.45 -1.67 -2.70
CA CYS A 45 0.02 -1.25 -4.03
C CYS A 45 0.00 -2.39 -5.07
N VAL A 46 0.38 -3.61 -4.67
CA VAL A 46 0.54 -4.74 -5.59
C VAL A 46 -0.80 -5.19 -6.23
N PRO A 47 -1.88 -5.49 -5.46
CA PRO A 47 -3.17 -5.88 -6.02
C PRO A 47 -3.85 -4.78 -6.84
N GLY A 48 -3.65 -3.50 -6.45
CA GLY A 48 -4.13 -2.37 -7.22
C GLY A 48 -3.60 -2.34 -8.66
N GLY A 49 -2.44 -2.96 -8.89
CA GLY A 49 -1.75 -2.93 -10.16
C GLY A 49 -0.83 -1.74 -10.21
N VAL A 50 0.43 -2.02 -9.87
CA VAL A 50 1.60 -1.12 -9.88
C VAL A 50 1.77 -0.27 -11.14
N ALA A 51 1.03 -0.57 -12.21
CA ALA A 51 1.22 -0.01 -13.52
C ALA A 51 0.07 0.88 -14.01
N THR A 52 -0.91 1.22 -13.15
CA THR A 52 -1.90 2.28 -13.41
C THR A 52 -2.20 3.04 -12.12
N ILE A 53 -2.17 4.38 -12.17
CA ILE A 53 -2.42 5.24 -11.00
C ILE A 53 -3.78 4.95 -10.36
N SER A 54 -4.83 4.77 -11.17
CA SER A 54 -6.18 4.43 -10.71
C SER A 54 -6.23 3.13 -9.92
N GLY A 55 -5.44 2.13 -10.33
CA GLY A 55 -5.35 0.84 -9.68
C GLY A 55 -4.74 0.94 -8.28
N VAL A 56 -3.62 1.66 -8.16
CA VAL A 56 -2.96 1.91 -6.87
C VAL A 56 -3.86 2.70 -5.92
N LEU A 57 -4.59 3.68 -6.45
CA LEU A 57 -5.50 4.52 -5.66
C LEU A 57 -6.64 3.68 -5.05
N VAL A 58 -7.23 2.78 -5.83
CA VAL A 58 -8.25 1.82 -5.35
C VAL A 58 -7.66 0.86 -4.32
N GLY A 59 -6.45 0.33 -4.56
CA GLY A 59 -5.77 -0.57 -3.62
C GLY A 59 -5.46 0.07 -2.26
N VAL A 60 -4.95 1.31 -2.27
CA VAL A 60 -4.72 2.11 -1.06
C VAL A 60 -6.02 2.42 -0.33
N LEU A 61 -7.10 2.75 -1.04
CA LEU A 61 -8.39 3.04 -0.43
C LEU A 61 -8.99 1.82 0.28
N ILE A 62 -8.92 0.65 -0.36
CA ILE A 62 -9.37 -0.62 0.22
C ILE A 62 -8.53 -0.95 1.45
N MET A 63 -7.21 -0.78 1.37
CA MET A 63 -6.34 -1.13 2.48
C MET A 63 -6.49 -0.20 3.67
N GLY A 64 -6.63 1.11 3.42
CA GLY A 64 -6.88 2.12 4.45
C GLY A 64 -8.21 1.87 5.16
N SER A 65 -9.32 1.81 4.39
CA SER A 65 -10.64 1.53 4.96
C SER A 65 -10.72 0.18 5.67
N GLY A 66 -10.04 -0.85 5.18
CA GLY A 66 -9.94 -2.15 5.85
C GLY A 66 -9.19 -2.09 7.17
N GLN A 67 -8.11 -1.30 7.26
CA GLN A 67 -7.37 -1.10 8.50
C GLN A 67 -8.19 -0.34 9.54
N ASP A 68 -8.89 0.71 9.12
CA ASP A 68 -9.79 1.47 10.01
C ASP A 68 -10.96 0.59 10.49
N ALA A 69 -11.55 -0.23 9.61
CA ALA A 69 -12.63 -1.16 9.96
C ALA A 69 -12.19 -2.24 10.98
N MET A 70 -11.01 -2.84 10.80
CA MET A 70 -10.47 -3.82 11.74
C MET A 70 -10.10 -3.19 13.09
N SER A 71 -9.66 -1.93 13.08
CA SER A 71 -9.39 -1.17 14.29
C SER A 71 -10.67 -0.91 15.09
N LEU A 72 -11.76 -0.52 14.41
CA LEU A 72 -13.08 -0.31 15.03
C LEU A 72 -13.68 -1.59 15.63
N LEU A 73 -13.46 -2.73 14.98
CA LEU A 73 -13.91 -4.04 15.45
C LEU A 73 -13.03 -4.63 16.56
N ASN A 74 -12.04 -3.88 17.05
CA ASN A 74 -11.08 -4.30 18.08
C ASN A 74 -10.38 -5.65 17.74
N VAL A 75 -10.15 -5.90 16.45
CA VAL A 75 -9.53 -7.17 16.00
C VAL A 75 -8.04 -7.17 16.37
N PRO A 76 -7.53 -8.23 17.02
CA PRO A 76 -6.13 -8.31 17.41
C PRO A 76 -5.19 -8.18 16.20
N THR A 77 -4.07 -7.48 16.39
CA THR A 77 -3.07 -7.17 15.35
C THR A 77 -2.59 -8.40 14.59
N PHE A 78 -2.53 -9.56 15.25
CA PHE A 78 -2.19 -10.84 14.63
C PHE A 78 -3.06 -11.15 13.39
N TYR A 79 -4.38 -10.97 13.48
CA TYR A 79 -5.28 -11.21 12.36
C TYR A 79 -5.10 -10.17 11.25
N GLN A 80 -4.78 -8.92 11.60
CA GLN A 80 -4.50 -7.89 10.58
C GLN A 80 -3.28 -8.25 9.73
N TYR A 81 -2.23 -8.81 10.35
CA TYR A 81 -1.06 -9.32 9.61
C TYR A 81 -1.39 -10.50 8.72
N LEU A 82 -2.19 -11.44 9.21
CA LEU A 82 -2.59 -12.61 8.43
C LEU A 82 -3.39 -12.19 7.18
N ILE A 83 -4.30 -11.24 7.32
CA ILE A 83 -5.11 -10.71 6.20
C ILE A 83 -4.23 -9.94 5.21
N ARG A 84 -3.31 -9.09 5.70
CA ARG A 84 -2.30 -8.38 4.87
C ARG A 84 -1.46 -9.35 4.04
N GLY A 85 -0.91 -10.38 4.68
CA GLY A 85 -0.12 -11.41 4.01
C GLY A 85 -0.96 -12.22 3.03
N GLY A 86 -2.18 -12.59 3.41
CA GLY A 86 -3.11 -13.33 2.55
C GLY A 86 -3.51 -12.54 1.30
N LEU A 87 -3.81 -11.25 1.44
CA LEU A 87 -4.16 -10.36 0.32
C LEU A 87 -3.00 -10.24 -0.68
N LEU A 88 -1.76 -10.12 -0.17
CA LEU A 88 -0.55 -10.10 -0.97
C LEU A 88 -0.31 -11.44 -1.70
N LEU A 89 -0.46 -12.57 -1.00
CA LEU A 89 -0.32 -13.90 -1.59
C LEU A 89 -1.37 -14.16 -2.69
N LEU A 90 -2.62 -13.76 -2.46
CA LEU A 90 -3.67 -13.84 -3.49
C LEU A 90 -3.27 -12.96 -4.68
N SER A 91 -2.91 -11.71 -4.43
CA SER A 91 -2.51 -10.77 -5.48
C SER A 91 -1.40 -11.33 -6.38
N VAL A 92 -0.34 -11.90 -5.80
CA VAL A 92 0.80 -12.42 -6.59
C VAL A 92 0.45 -13.70 -7.34
N ARG A 93 -0.45 -14.53 -6.81
CA ARG A 93 -0.93 -15.74 -7.51
C ARG A 93 -1.83 -15.39 -8.70
N PHE A 94 -2.56 -14.27 -8.63
CA PHE A 94 -3.36 -13.75 -9.74
C PHE A 94 -2.56 -12.84 -10.71
N ASP A 95 -1.39 -12.32 -10.33
CA ASP A 95 -0.48 -11.55 -11.19
C ASP A 95 -0.19 -12.20 -12.56
N PRO A 96 0.17 -13.51 -12.66
CA PRO A 96 0.43 -14.14 -13.96
C PRO A 96 -0.76 -14.10 -14.93
N TYR A 97 -2.00 -14.00 -14.43
CA TYR A 97 -3.20 -13.89 -15.28
C TYR A 97 -3.31 -12.50 -15.95
N ARG A 98 -2.83 -11.45 -15.28
CA ARG A 98 -2.85 -10.07 -15.79
C ARG A 98 -1.68 -9.79 -16.75
N ARG A 99 -0.54 -10.49 -16.57
CA ARG A 99 0.64 -10.35 -17.43
C ARG A 99 0.39 -10.76 -18.89
N ASN A 100 -0.55 -11.68 -19.14
CA ASN A 100 -0.91 -12.08 -20.50
C ASN A 100 -1.61 -10.97 -21.31
N ARG A 101 -2.32 -10.03 -20.67
CA ARG A 101 -2.98 -8.93 -21.38
C ARG A 101 -2.03 -7.81 -21.82
N ARG A 102 -0.91 -7.60 -21.12
CA ARG A 102 0.09 -6.57 -21.52
C ARG A 102 1.01 -7.04 -22.64
N ARG A 103 1.17 -8.36 -22.83
CA ARG A 103 1.90 -8.92 -23.97
C ARG A 103 1.10 -8.83 -25.28
N ALA A 104 -0.24 -8.86 -25.21
CA ALA A 104 -1.11 -8.76 -26.39
C ALA A 104 -1.20 -7.37 -27.03
N MET A 105 -0.74 -6.29 -26.35
CA MET A 105 -0.73 -4.92 -26.90
C MET A 105 0.65 -4.47 -27.42
N ARG A 106 1.61 -5.39 -27.50
CA ARG A 106 2.95 -5.16 -28.09
C ARG A 106 3.24 -6.07 -29.30
N GLY A 107 2.23 -6.80 -29.78
CA GLY A 107 2.28 -7.60 -31.00
C GLY A 107 1.56 -6.89 -32.13
#